data_AF-A0A958M0K6-F1
#
_entry.id   AF-A0A958M0K6-F1
#
_cell.length_a   1.000
_cell.length_b   1.000
_cell.length_c   1.000
_cell.angle_alpha   90.00
_cell.angle_beta   90.00
_cell.angle_gamma   90.00
#
_symmetry.space_group_name_H-M   'P 1'
#
loop_
_entity.id
_entity.type
_entity.pdbx_description
1 polymer ?
#
loop_
_entity_poly.entity_id
_entity_poly.type
_entity_poly.pdbx_seq_one_letter_code
_entity_poly.pdbx_strand_id
1 'polypeptide(L)'
;FEIFKHALMIFHKAHEIPTFIKLTQSISSPEILLNLAEKGKDPLLINWALRFKALAKDTLDERTSGLLNQLGFFTSGKTAKLFNTEYPSINIEKAMEEGLIIYFQLPAMKTPTLGKATGKMLLQNIQSAVSSRHNTKNKDFPLFSIFLDDFTEYLTPSFVTLLNKSRSANVGVVFAHQALGDLAALGEAIKNTIITNANLKIFMRSNENESSEYYAKSYGTKAGTKVTERQTRSHLGTEKTGEGSVRDVEEFIFHPNIFKRELSIGEAVMIVPLNKGTHAVRLKLEKLDDLDPVTIPPVEKSEPKLLEVEISKTANNETKKKSTKEDILENASLGGAT
;
A
#
# COMPACT_ATOMS: atom_id res chain seq x y z
N PHE A 1 2.62 19.10 -2.27
CA PHE A 1 3.86 18.46 -2.77
C PHE A 1 5.11 19.30 -2.54
N GLU A 2 5.06 20.61 -2.81
CA GLU A 2 6.23 21.48 -2.77
C GLU A 2 6.89 21.61 -1.38
N ILE A 3 6.11 21.86 -0.30
CA ILE A 3 6.61 21.95 1.08
C ILE A 3 7.31 20.64 1.51
N PHE A 4 6.68 19.49 1.27
CA PHE A 4 7.23 18.19 1.66
C PHE A 4 8.57 17.91 0.98
N LYS A 5 8.69 18.23 -0.32
CA LYS A 5 9.94 18.07 -1.08
C LYS A 5 11.05 18.94 -0.48
N HIS A 6 10.79 20.22 -0.24
CA HIS A 6 11.81 21.11 0.33
C HIS A 6 12.21 20.69 1.74
N ALA A 7 11.27 20.26 2.57
CA ALA A 7 11.57 19.70 3.88
C ALA A 7 12.52 18.49 3.76
N LEU A 8 12.22 17.51 2.90
CA LEU A 8 13.12 16.36 2.68
C LEU A 8 14.51 16.78 2.18
N MET A 9 14.59 17.77 1.28
CA MET A 9 15.88 18.31 0.81
C MET A 9 16.67 18.99 1.94
N ILE A 10 16.00 19.75 2.81
CA ILE A 10 16.61 20.38 3.98
C ILE A 10 17.18 19.32 4.92
N PHE A 11 16.40 18.29 5.26
CA PHE A 11 16.86 17.17 6.08
C PHE A 11 18.09 16.48 5.49
N HIS A 12 18.05 16.19 4.18
CA HIS A 12 19.17 15.58 3.47
C HIS A 12 20.44 16.43 3.55
N LYS A 13 20.33 17.75 3.30
CA LYS A 13 21.48 18.68 3.38
C LYS A 13 22.01 18.86 4.80
N ALA A 14 21.13 18.81 5.80
CA ALA A 14 21.49 18.89 7.21
C ALA A 14 22.07 17.59 7.78
N HIS A 15 22.17 16.52 6.96
CA HIS A 15 22.52 15.17 7.39
C HIS A 15 21.62 14.64 8.53
N GLU A 16 20.34 15.01 8.50
CA GLU A 16 19.32 14.56 9.46
C GLU A 16 18.41 13.52 8.83
N ILE A 17 18.06 12.49 9.61
CA ILE A 17 17.16 11.43 9.16
C ILE A 17 15.70 11.92 9.26
N PRO A 18 14.94 11.96 8.16
CA PRO A 18 13.59 12.51 8.13
C PRO A 18 12.55 11.46 8.59
N THR A 19 12.40 11.29 9.91
CA THR A 19 11.27 10.52 10.46
C THR A 19 9.96 11.31 10.34
N PHE A 20 8.81 10.65 10.34
CA PHE A 20 7.51 11.33 10.27
C PHE A 20 7.32 12.35 11.40
N ILE A 21 7.77 12.04 12.61
CA ILE A 21 7.71 12.92 13.78
C ILE A 21 8.58 14.17 13.57
N LYS A 22 9.82 14.00 13.11
CA LYS A 22 10.70 15.15 12.84
C LYS A 22 10.16 16.01 11.68
N LEU A 23 9.63 15.37 10.64
CA LEU A 23 9.00 16.08 9.51
C LEU A 23 7.79 16.88 9.98
N THR A 24 6.87 16.27 10.73
CA THR A 24 5.73 16.97 11.33
C THR A 24 6.18 18.13 12.21
N GLN A 25 7.15 17.92 13.11
CA GLN A 25 7.69 18.96 13.99
C GLN A 25 8.25 20.14 13.18
N SER A 26 9.08 19.87 12.16
CA SER A 26 9.70 20.92 11.35
C SER A 26 8.70 21.67 10.47
N ILE A 27 7.72 20.99 9.87
CA ILE A 27 6.71 21.62 9.02
C ILE A 27 5.75 22.47 9.86
N SER A 28 5.38 22.02 11.05
CA SER A 28 4.54 22.77 11.99
C SER A 28 5.26 23.95 12.65
N SER A 29 6.60 23.97 12.66
CA SER A 29 7.41 25.02 13.29
C SER A 29 8.43 25.58 12.30
N PRO A 30 8.10 26.65 11.55
CA PRO A 30 8.99 27.22 10.54
C PRO A 30 10.38 27.62 11.07
N GLU A 31 10.49 27.96 12.35
CA GLU A 31 11.77 28.23 13.02
C GLU A 31 12.69 27.01 13.01
N ILE A 32 12.16 25.83 13.34
CA ILE A 32 12.92 24.58 13.36
C ILE A 32 13.37 24.22 11.95
N LEU A 33 12.50 24.41 10.96
CA LEU A 33 12.83 24.14 9.56
C LEU A 33 13.91 25.09 9.02
N LEU A 34 13.89 26.36 9.43
CA LEU A 34 14.93 27.33 9.12
C LEU A 34 16.28 26.95 9.75
N ASN A 35 16.30 26.63 11.04
CA ASN A 35 17.53 26.21 11.73
C ASN A 35 18.15 24.96 11.07
N LEU A 36 17.32 24.01 10.64
CA LEU A 36 17.77 22.86 9.85
C LEU A 36 18.33 23.27 8.49
N ALA A 37 17.70 24.20 7.79
CA ALA A 37 18.19 24.69 6.50
C ALA A 37 19.56 25.38 6.66
N GLU A 38 19.73 26.17 7.71
CA GLU A 38 21.00 26.83 8.06
C GLU A 38 22.10 25.81 8.38
N LYS A 39 21.78 24.74 9.13
CA LYS A 39 22.69 23.61 9.36
C LYS A 39 23.15 22.95 8.05
N GLY A 40 22.24 22.82 7.08
CA GLY A 40 22.54 22.27 5.75
C GLY A 40 23.35 23.19 4.82
N LYS A 41 23.48 24.48 5.15
CA LYS A 41 24.31 25.49 4.45
C LYS A 41 24.00 25.65 2.95
N ASP A 42 22.81 25.28 2.49
CA ASP A 42 22.36 25.45 1.10
C ASP A 42 21.62 26.80 0.96
N PRO A 43 22.18 27.80 0.24
CA PRO A 43 21.58 29.13 0.17
C PRO A 43 20.15 29.15 -0.40
N LEU A 44 19.83 28.23 -1.33
CA LEU A 44 18.50 28.17 -1.93
C LEU A 44 17.47 27.66 -0.93
N LEU A 45 17.82 26.62 -0.16
CA LEU A 45 16.95 26.05 0.86
C LEU A 45 16.79 26.99 2.07
N ILE A 46 17.85 27.71 2.44
CA ILE A 46 17.78 28.75 3.48
C ILE A 46 16.84 29.87 3.05
N ASN A 47 16.99 30.39 1.82
CA ASN A 47 16.11 31.44 1.32
C ASN A 47 14.65 30.97 1.23
N TRP A 48 14.43 29.72 0.82
CA TRP A 48 13.12 29.11 0.82
C TRP A 48 12.52 29.01 2.23
N ALA A 49 13.29 28.54 3.21
CA ALA A 49 12.84 28.42 4.60
C ALA A 49 12.54 29.78 5.23
N LEU A 50 13.31 30.84 4.90
CA LEU A 50 13.02 32.22 5.29
C LEU A 50 11.68 32.70 4.74
N ARG A 51 11.40 32.45 3.46
CA ARG A 51 10.09 32.79 2.85
C ARG A 51 8.95 31.99 3.48
N PHE A 52 9.19 30.72 3.79
CA PHE A 52 8.22 29.86 4.45
C PHE A 52 7.88 30.36 5.86
N LYS A 53 8.89 30.75 6.65
CA LYS A 53 8.72 31.38 7.97
C LYS A 53 8.00 32.72 7.91
N ALA A 54 8.19 33.50 6.84
CA ALA A 54 7.56 34.80 6.67
C ALA A 54 6.07 34.73 6.28
N LEU A 55 5.51 33.55 6.03
CA LEU A 55 4.09 33.39 5.74
C LEU A 55 3.23 33.80 6.95
N ALA A 56 2.07 34.42 6.67
CA ALA A 56 1.06 34.62 7.69
C ALA A 56 0.55 33.28 8.22
N LYS A 57 0.17 33.23 9.50
CA LYS A 57 -0.26 31.99 10.19
C LYS A 57 -1.38 31.28 9.44
N ASP A 58 -2.41 32.02 9.04
CA ASP A 58 -3.56 31.43 8.33
C ASP A 58 -3.15 30.79 6.99
N THR A 59 -2.25 31.45 6.25
CA THR A 59 -1.70 30.91 4.99
C THR A 59 -0.82 29.68 5.24
N LEU A 60 -0.05 29.67 6.34
CA LEU A 60 0.76 28.52 6.72
C LEU A 60 -0.13 27.31 7.04
N ASP A 61 -1.17 27.51 7.84
CA ASP A 61 -2.12 26.48 8.24
C ASP A 61 -2.88 25.94 7.02
N GLU A 62 -3.35 26.80 6.12
CA GLU A 62 -3.98 26.42 4.86
C GLU A 62 -3.05 25.56 3.99
N ARG A 63 -1.77 25.96 3.86
CA ARG A 63 -0.79 25.26 3.01
C ARG A 63 -0.26 23.95 3.61
N THR A 64 -0.28 23.79 4.93
CA THR A 64 0.37 22.65 5.62
C THR A 64 -0.61 21.64 6.20
N SER A 65 -1.84 22.05 6.57
CA SER A 65 -2.81 21.20 7.28
C SER A 65 -3.07 19.84 6.61
N GLY A 66 -3.31 19.83 5.29
CA GLY A 66 -3.54 18.57 4.55
C GLY A 66 -2.34 17.61 4.60
N LEU A 67 -1.11 18.14 4.52
CA LEU A 67 0.11 17.35 4.62
C LEU A 67 0.32 16.84 6.04
N LEU A 68 0.17 17.71 7.04
CA LEU A 68 0.32 17.36 8.45
C LEU A 68 -0.69 16.28 8.87
N ASN A 69 -1.92 16.34 8.37
CA ASN A 69 -2.93 15.30 8.60
C ASN A 69 -2.49 13.94 8.04
N GLN A 70 -1.89 13.90 6.84
CA GLN A 70 -1.40 12.65 6.25
C GLN A 70 -0.17 12.10 7.00
N LEU A 71 0.76 12.96 7.41
CA LEU A 71 1.92 12.54 8.21
C LEU A 71 1.49 12.08 9.61
N GLY A 72 0.46 12.70 10.19
CA GLY A 72 -0.06 12.43 11.53
C GLY A 72 -0.48 10.98 11.75
N PHE A 73 -0.84 10.24 10.70
CA PHE A 73 -1.14 8.81 10.79
C PHE A 73 0.06 8.00 11.29
N PHE A 74 1.29 8.44 11.03
CA PHE A 74 2.51 7.73 11.37
C PHE A 74 3.20 8.26 12.63
N THR A 75 2.72 9.35 13.23
CA THR A 75 3.40 10.00 14.37
C THR A 75 2.81 9.66 15.74
N SER A 76 1.69 8.96 15.78
CA SER A 76 0.91 8.77 17.00
C SER A 76 0.54 7.30 17.26
N GLY A 77 0.21 7.00 18.52
CA GLY A 77 -0.19 5.66 18.96
C GLY A 77 0.97 4.67 19.14
N LYS A 78 0.64 3.42 19.48
CA LYS A 78 1.61 2.35 19.79
C LYS A 78 2.49 1.94 18.60
N THR A 79 2.07 2.27 17.38
CA THR A 79 2.76 1.95 16.13
C THR A 79 3.74 3.05 15.69
N ALA A 80 3.74 4.24 16.31
CA ALA A 80 4.62 5.34 15.93
C ALA A 80 6.11 4.94 15.93
N LYS A 81 6.53 4.12 16.90
CA LYS A 81 7.91 3.58 16.98
C LYS A 81 8.34 2.75 15.77
N LEU A 82 7.40 2.15 15.03
CA LEU A 82 7.71 1.38 13.82
C LEU A 82 8.11 2.28 12.64
N PHE A 83 7.52 3.48 12.56
CA PHE A 83 7.70 4.40 11.45
C PHE A 83 8.72 5.50 11.73
N ASN A 84 9.11 5.70 12.99
CA ASN A 84 9.96 6.81 13.42
C ASN A 84 11.31 6.37 14.01
N THR A 85 11.81 5.21 13.59
CA THR A 85 13.19 4.82 13.90
C THR A 85 14.17 5.52 12.96
N GLU A 86 15.32 5.93 13.48
CA GLU A 86 16.45 6.44 12.69
C GLU A 86 17.28 5.29 12.09
N TYR A 87 17.06 4.06 12.56
CA TYR A 87 17.82 2.88 12.13
C TYR A 87 16.86 1.84 11.52
N PRO A 88 16.35 2.09 10.29
CA PRO A 88 15.39 1.19 9.65
C PRO A 88 16.01 -0.19 9.41
N SER A 89 15.31 -1.25 9.84
CA SER A 89 15.78 -2.64 9.70
C SER A 89 15.37 -3.30 8.38
N ILE A 90 14.39 -2.72 7.67
CA ILE A 90 13.82 -3.30 6.46
C ILE A 90 14.26 -2.45 5.27
N ASN A 91 14.96 -3.08 4.33
CA ASN A 91 15.29 -2.52 3.03
C ASN A 91 14.82 -3.50 1.95
N ILE A 92 13.86 -3.08 1.13
CA ILE A 92 13.24 -3.93 0.11
C ILE A 92 14.19 -4.22 -1.05
N GLU A 93 15.04 -3.26 -1.44
CA GLU A 93 16.06 -3.47 -2.48
C GLU A 93 17.04 -4.56 -2.04
N LYS A 94 17.58 -4.43 -0.83
CA LYS A 94 18.47 -5.43 -0.24
C LYS A 94 17.81 -6.80 -0.12
N ALA A 95 16.55 -6.86 0.32
CA ALA A 95 15.81 -8.11 0.41
C ALA A 95 15.60 -8.78 -0.96
N MET A 96 15.37 -8.00 -2.02
CA MET A 96 15.26 -8.51 -3.38
C MET A 96 16.60 -9.04 -3.92
N GLU A 97 17.71 -8.42 -3.54
CA GLU A 97 19.07 -8.84 -3.94
C GLU A 97 19.51 -10.11 -3.21
N GLU A 98 19.28 -10.17 -1.89
CA GLU A 98 19.71 -11.27 -1.03
C GLU A 98 18.70 -12.45 -1.00
N GLY A 99 17.55 -12.34 -1.66
CA GLY A 99 16.52 -13.37 -1.69
C GLY A 99 15.82 -13.57 -0.34
N LEU A 100 15.69 -12.49 0.44
CA LEU A 100 15.05 -12.53 1.76
C LEU A 100 13.52 -12.55 1.66
N ILE A 101 12.88 -13.05 2.72
CA ILE A 101 11.43 -13.04 2.88
C ILE A 101 11.04 -11.81 3.69
N ILE A 102 10.08 -11.03 3.18
CA ILE A 102 9.48 -9.92 3.92
C ILE A 102 7.98 -10.19 4.08
N TYR A 103 7.49 -10.05 5.31
CA TYR A 103 6.08 -10.17 5.63
C TYR A 103 5.57 -8.88 6.27
N PHE A 104 4.48 -8.35 5.72
CA PHE A 104 3.81 -7.15 6.23
C PHE A 104 2.37 -7.49 6.64
N GLN A 105 2.11 -7.49 7.95
CA GLN A 105 0.75 -7.59 8.46
C GLN A 105 0.14 -6.19 8.59
N LEU A 106 -0.77 -5.84 7.69
CA LEU A 106 -1.44 -4.54 7.71
C LEU A 106 -2.70 -4.61 8.59
N PRO A 107 -2.84 -3.78 9.64
CA PRO A 107 -4.01 -3.78 10.51
C PRO A 107 -5.20 -3.03 9.86
N ALA A 108 -5.64 -3.49 8.68
CA ALA A 108 -6.65 -2.83 7.86
C ALA A 108 -7.99 -2.62 8.61
N MET A 109 -8.37 -3.52 9.51
CA MET A 109 -9.60 -3.38 10.31
C MET A 109 -9.42 -2.52 11.57
N LYS A 110 -8.27 -2.62 12.25
CA LYS A 110 -8.05 -1.93 13.53
C LYS A 110 -7.72 -0.45 13.35
N THR A 111 -6.96 -0.13 12.30
CA THR A 111 -6.57 1.23 11.96
C THR A 111 -6.63 1.42 10.44
N PRO A 112 -7.82 1.52 9.84
CA PRO A 112 -7.99 1.53 8.38
C PRO A 112 -7.17 2.61 7.68
N THR A 113 -7.17 3.83 8.23
CA THR A 113 -6.43 4.96 7.68
C THR A 113 -4.92 4.70 7.64
N LEU A 114 -4.34 4.24 8.76
CA LEU A 114 -2.92 3.90 8.85
C LEU A 114 -2.59 2.68 7.99
N GLY A 115 -3.42 1.64 8.00
CA GLY A 115 -3.23 0.43 7.21
C GLY A 115 -3.18 0.74 5.72
N LYS A 116 -4.14 1.52 5.22
CA LYS A 116 -4.20 2.00 3.83
C LYS A 116 -3.01 2.88 3.45
N ALA A 117 -2.64 3.83 4.31
CA ALA A 117 -1.47 4.68 4.08
C ALA A 117 -0.17 3.87 4.05
N THR A 118 -0.02 2.92 4.96
CA THR A 118 1.13 2.00 5.03
C THR A 118 1.20 1.12 3.79
N GLY A 119 0.10 0.50 3.37
CA GLY A 119 0.05 -0.31 2.15
C GLY A 119 0.45 0.48 0.90
N LYS A 120 -0.07 1.71 0.75
CA LYS A 120 0.31 2.60 -0.36
C LYS A 120 1.79 2.96 -0.34
N MET A 121 2.35 3.22 0.83
CA MET A 121 3.77 3.50 0.99
C MET A 121 4.62 2.27 0.63
N LEU A 122 4.25 1.09 1.11
CA LEU A 122 4.95 -0.16 0.82
C LEU A 122 4.94 -0.48 -0.69
N LEU A 123 3.79 -0.36 -1.36
CA LEU A 123 3.71 -0.58 -2.81
C LEU A 123 4.59 0.40 -3.61
N GLN A 124 4.68 1.66 -3.18
CA GLN A 124 5.58 2.63 -3.81
C GLN A 124 7.05 2.28 -3.58
N ASN A 125 7.42 1.80 -2.39
CA ASN A 125 8.78 1.34 -2.10
C ASN A 125 9.14 0.09 -2.91
N ILE A 126 8.21 -0.87 -3.02
CA ILE A 126 8.36 -2.04 -3.90
C ILE A 126 8.54 -1.61 -5.35
N GLN A 127 7.71 -0.67 -5.84
CA GLN A 127 7.83 -0.14 -7.19
C GLN A 127 9.21 0.49 -7.44
N SER A 128 9.73 1.26 -6.48
CA SER A 128 11.08 1.82 -6.54
C SER A 128 12.14 0.72 -6.63
N ALA A 129 12.04 -0.30 -5.76
CA ALA A 129 13.00 -1.40 -5.71
C ALA A 129 13.02 -2.22 -7.01
N VAL A 130 11.83 -2.55 -7.54
CA VAL A 130 11.71 -3.23 -8.84
C VAL A 130 12.28 -2.38 -9.98
N SER A 131 12.08 -1.06 -9.94
CA SER A 131 12.66 -0.14 -10.92
C SER A 131 14.19 -0.10 -10.84
N SER A 132 14.77 -0.09 -9.63
CA SER A 132 16.21 -0.15 -9.40
C SER A 132 16.81 -1.46 -9.97
N ARG A 133 16.18 -2.59 -9.65
CA ARG A 133 16.52 -3.91 -10.17
C ARG A 133 16.38 -4.01 -11.69
N HIS A 134 15.36 -3.37 -12.27
CA HIS A 134 15.19 -3.25 -13.73
C HIS A 134 16.31 -2.45 -14.40
N ASN A 135 16.93 -1.48 -13.73
CA ASN A 135 18.01 -0.68 -14.32
C ASN A 135 19.41 -1.29 -14.12
N THR A 136 19.53 -2.35 -13.32
CA THR A 136 20.82 -3.01 -13.07
C THR A 136 21.31 -3.79 -14.29
N LYS A 137 22.61 -3.75 -14.58
CA LYS A 137 23.21 -4.46 -15.75
C LYS A 137 23.21 -5.98 -15.60
N ASN A 138 23.53 -6.48 -14.41
CA ASN A 138 23.39 -7.90 -14.11
C ASN A 138 21.90 -8.21 -13.98
N LYS A 139 21.41 -9.23 -14.70
CA LYS A 139 20.01 -9.69 -14.67
C LYS A 139 19.84 -11.05 -14.02
N ASP A 140 20.94 -11.63 -13.53
CA ASP A 140 20.92 -12.92 -12.84
C ASP A 140 20.43 -12.73 -11.41
N PHE A 141 19.11 -12.60 -11.27
CA PHE A 141 18.44 -12.45 -9.99
C PHE A 141 17.45 -13.60 -9.78
N PRO A 142 17.32 -14.14 -8.56
CA PRO A 142 16.29 -15.12 -8.26
C PRO A 142 14.89 -14.50 -8.40
N LEU A 143 13.89 -15.32 -8.74
CA LEU A 143 12.50 -14.85 -8.83
C LEU A 143 12.07 -14.24 -7.49
N PHE A 144 11.61 -13.00 -7.51
CA PHE A 144 11.02 -12.36 -6.33
C PHE A 144 9.50 -12.32 -6.47
N SER A 145 8.80 -13.04 -5.59
CA SER A 145 7.35 -13.19 -5.64
C SER A 145 6.68 -12.25 -4.64
N ILE A 146 5.77 -11.41 -5.12
CA ILE A 146 4.98 -10.47 -4.32
C ILE A 146 3.56 -10.99 -4.24
N PHE A 147 3.10 -11.26 -3.02
CA PHE A 147 1.72 -11.68 -2.76
C PHE A 147 0.95 -10.50 -2.17
N LEU A 148 -0.13 -10.10 -2.83
CA LEU A 148 -0.98 -9.00 -2.42
C LEU A 148 -2.37 -9.54 -2.09
N ASP A 149 -2.70 -9.50 -0.81
CA ASP A 149 -4.01 -9.87 -0.27
C ASP A 149 -4.82 -8.62 0.06
N ASP A 150 -6.13 -8.64 -0.22
CA ASP A 150 -7.05 -7.50 -0.04
C ASP A 150 -6.48 -6.16 -0.56
N PHE A 151 -5.85 -6.20 -1.74
CA PHE A 151 -5.05 -5.08 -2.26
C PHE A 151 -5.86 -3.89 -2.74
N THR A 152 -7.17 -4.03 -2.92
CA THR A 152 -8.05 -2.98 -3.43
C THR A 152 -7.99 -1.71 -2.59
N GLU A 153 -7.77 -1.83 -1.28
CA GLU A 153 -7.70 -0.68 -0.39
C GLU A 153 -6.45 0.18 -0.59
N TYR A 154 -5.34 -0.42 -1.02
CA TYR A 154 -4.04 0.25 -1.03
C TYR A 154 -3.32 0.23 -2.38
N LEU A 155 -3.87 -0.43 -3.40
CA LEU A 155 -3.34 -0.41 -4.75
C LEU A 155 -3.31 1.01 -5.33
N THR A 156 -2.23 1.33 -6.03
CA THR A 156 -2.10 2.60 -6.76
C THR A 156 -2.09 2.35 -8.27
N PRO A 157 -2.59 3.30 -9.08
CA PRO A 157 -2.47 3.22 -10.54
C PRO A 157 -1.01 3.09 -11.01
N SER A 158 -0.06 3.70 -10.29
CA SER A 158 1.36 3.62 -10.60
C SER A 158 1.89 2.18 -10.47
N PHE A 159 1.43 1.43 -9.47
CA PHE A 159 1.87 0.04 -9.26
C PHE A 159 1.40 -0.86 -10.41
N VAL A 160 0.25 -0.59 -11.01
CA VAL A 160 -0.26 -1.34 -12.17
C VAL A 160 0.67 -1.19 -13.37
N THR A 161 1.29 -0.02 -13.56
CA THR A 161 2.31 0.17 -14.62
C THR A 161 3.57 -0.67 -14.39
N LEU A 162 3.85 -1.07 -13.14
CA LEU A 162 4.97 -1.95 -12.79
C LEU A 162 4.79 -3.35 -13.37
N LEU A 163 3.54 -3.83 -13.48
CA LEU A 163 3.24 -5.18 -14.00
C LEU A 163 3.79 -5.38 -15.42
N ASN A 164 3.76 -4.31 -16.24
CA ASN A 164 4.30 -4.35 -17.59
C ASN A 164 5.84 -4.46 -17.62
N LYS A 165 6.52 -4.09 -16.53
CA LYS A 165 8.00 -4.04 -16.43
C LYS A 165 8.59 -5.16 -15.57
N SER A 166 7.78 -5.78 -14.71
CA SER A 166 8.21 -6.76 -13.69
C SER A 166 8.92 -7.98 -14.27
N ARG A 167 8.54 -8.42 -15.49
CA ARG A 167 9.15 -9.57 -16.17
C ARG A 167 10.66 -9.44 -16.33
N SER A 168 11.12 -8.27 -16.78
CA SER A 168 12.55 -7.98 -16.99
C SER A 168 13.36 -7.84 -15.69
N ALA A 169 12.67 -7.63 -14.57
CA ALA A 169 13.25 -7.65 -13.23
C ALA A 169 13.17 -9.04 -12.58
N ASN A 170 12.60 -10.05 -13.26
CA ASN A 170 12.30 -11.37 -12.70
C ASN A 170 11.47 -11.28 -11.41
N VAL A 171 10.37 -10.50 -11.46
CA VAL A 171 9.43 -10.28 -10.36
C VAL A 171 8.06 -10.83 -10.74
N GLY A 172 7.52 -11.71 -9.90
CA GLY A 172 6.16 -12.23 -10.01
C GLY A 172 5.22 -11.51 -9.05
N VAL A 173 4.00 -11.20 -9.50
CA VAL A 173 2.97 -10.60 -8.63
C VAL A 173 1.74 -11.49 -8.63
N VAL A 174 1.25 -11.82 -7.44
CA VAL A 174 0.04 -12.60 -7.21
C VAL A 174 -0.98 -11.68 -6.54
N PHE A 175 -2.11 -11.49 -7.21
CA PHE A 175 -3.25 -10.74 -6.70
C PHE A 175 -4.30 -11.72 -6.17
N ALA A 176 -4.59 -11.67 -4.87
CA ALA A 176 -5.69 -12.39 -4.25
C ALA A 176 -6.84 -11.42 -3.98
N HIS A 177 -8.03 -11.73 -4.50
CA HIS A 177 -9.25 -10.94 -4.32
C HIS A 177 -10.48 -11.84 -4.32
N GLN A 178 -11.62 -11.35 -3.80
CA GLN A 178 -12.81 -12.17 -3.57
C GLN A 178 -13.74 -12.20 -4.80
N ALA A 179 -13.84 -11.07 -5.50
CA ALA A 179 -14.78 -10.87 -6.60
C ALA A 179 -14.16 -10.02 -7.72
N LEU A 180 -14.68 -10.10 -8.95
CA LEU A 180 -14.30 -9.15 -10.01
C LEU A 180 -14.78 -7.73 -9.70
N GLY A 181 -15.85 -7.59 -8.92
CA GLY A 181 -16.31 -6.29 -8.40
C GLY A 181 -15.23 -5.52 -7.64
N ASP A 182 -14.36 -6.24 -6.91
CA ASP A 182 -13.21 -5.66 -6.19
C ASP A 182 -12.25 -4.96 -7.16
N LEU A 183 -11.98 -5.59 -8.31
CA LEU A 183 -11.18 -5.00 -9.37
C LEU A 183 -11.89 -3.85 -10.07
N ALA A 184 -13.21 -3.97 -10.29
CA ALA A 184 -14.00 -2.93 -10.92
C ALA A 184 -14.03 -1.63 -10.08
N ALA A 185 -14.01 -1.74 -8.76
CA ALA A 185 -13.92 -0.60 -7.84
C ALA A 185 -12.62 0.21 -7.99
N LEU A 186 -11.56 -0.40 -8.53
CA LEU A 186 -10.31 0.29 -8.87
C LEU A 186 -10.38 1.05 -10.21
N GLY A 187 -11.45 0.87 -10.97
CA GLY A 187 -11.66 1.43 -12.30
C GLY A 187 -11.27 0.47 -13.43
N GLU A 188 -12.03 0.53 -14.52
CA GLU A 188 -11.92 -0.40 -15.66
C GLU A 188 -10.51 -0.46 -16.27
N ALA A 189 -9.78 0.65 -16.34
CA ALA A 189 -8.40 0.66 -16.85
C ALA A 189 -7.44 -0.21 -16.00
N ILE A 190 -7.57 -0.14 -14.67
CA ILE A 190 -6.73 -0.91 -13.74
C ILE A 190 -7.13 -2.39 -13.79
N LYS A 191 -8.42 -2.68 -13.71
CA LYS A 191 -8.98 -4.03 -13.84
C LYS A 191 -8.48 -4.72 -15.11
N ASN A 192 -8.61 -4.08 -16.27
CA ASN A 192 -8.17 -4.63 -17.54
C ASN A 192 -6.65 -4.88 -17.55
N THR A 193 -5.86 -3.94 -17.02
CA THR A 193 -4.41 -4.11 -16.98
C THR A 193 -3.98 -5.30 -16.12
N ILE A 194 -4.60 -5.50 -14.94
CA ILE A 194 -4.31 -6.64 -14.07
C ILE A 194 -4.70 -7.94 -14.79
N ILE A 195 -5.91 -8.02 -15.33
CA ILE A 195 -6.45 -9.20 -16.01
C ILE A 195 -5.60 -9.61 -17.22
N THR A 196 -5.16 -8.65 -18.03
CA THR A 196 -4.36 -8.90 -19.23
C THR A 196 -2.93 -9.31 -18.90
N ASN A 197 -2.32 -8.74 -17.85
CA ASN A 197 -0.96 -9.11 -17.42
C ASN A 197 -0.91 -10.39 -16.58
N ALA A 198 -2.04 -10.81 -15.99
CA ALA A 198 -2.15 -12.06 -15.25
C ALA A 198 -2.17 -13.27 -16.22
N ASN A 199 -0.99 -13.84 -16.46
CA ASN A 199 -0.84 -15.04 -17.30
C ASN A 199 -1.46 -16.27 -16.64
N LEU A 200 -1.23 -16.45 -15.34
CA LEU A 200 -1.83 -17.51 -14.54
C LEU A 200 -3.08 -16.95 -13.86
N LYS A 201 -4.18 -17.68 -13.96
CA LYS A 201 -5.43 -17.34 -13.29
C LYS A 201 -5.97 -18.57 -12.58
N ILE A 202 -6.26 -18.43 -11.29
CA ILE A 202 -6.81 -19.52 -10.46
C ILE A 202 -8.18 -19.06 -10.00
N PHE A 203 -9.20 -19.83 -10.34
CA PHE A 203 -10.59 -19.51 -10.05
C PHE A 203 -11.13 -20.53 -9.06
N MET A 204 -11.49 -20.05 -7.88
CA MET A 204 -12.11 -20.83 -6.84
C MET A 204 -13.64 -20.64 -6.86
N ARG A 205 -14.35 -21.29 -5.95
CA ARG A 205 -15.80 -21.11 -5.81
C ARG A 205 -16.15 -19.64 -5.62
N SER A 206 -17.10 -19.13 -6.40
CA SER A 206 -17.61 -17.76 -6.30
C SER A 206 -19.13 -17.76 -6.31
N ASN A 207 -19.71 -16.89 -5.48
CA ASN A 207 -21.16 -16.71 -5.40
C ASN A 207 -21.66 -15.63 -6.38
N GLU A 208 -20.75 -14.91 -7.05
CA GLU A 208 -21.09 -13.81 -7.96
C GLU A 208 -21.30 -14.32 -9.39
N ASN A 209 -22.47 -13.98 -9.96
CA ASN A 209 -22.85 -14.42 -11.30
C ASN A 209 -21.90 -13.89 -12.38
N GLU A 210 -21.57 -12.60 -12.32
CA GLU A 210 -20.71 -11.93 -13.30
C GLU A 210 -19.31 -12.53 -13.32
N SER A 211 -18.71 -12.75 -12.16
CA SER A 211 -17.43 -13.45 -12.00
C SER A 211 -17.46 -14.83 -12.66
N SER A 212 -18.47 -15.64 -12.35
CA SER A 212 -18.57 -17.01 -12.89
C SER A 212 -18.71 -17.05 -14.42
N GLU A 213 -19.45 -16.11 -15.00
CA GLU A 213 -19.60 -16.00 -16.46
C GLU A 213 -18.32 -15.52 -17.14
N TYR A 214 -17.65 -14.51 -16.56
CA TYR A 214 -16.35 -14.07 -17.04
C TYR A 214 -15.32 -15.20 -16.99
N TYR A 215 -15.32 -16.01 -15.92
CA TYR A 215 -14.44 -17.17 -15.80
C TYR A 215 -14.72 -18.15 -16.93
N ALA A 216 -15.97 -18.59 -17.11
CA ALA A 216 -16.34 -19.50 -18.20
C ALA A 216 -15.94 -18.97 -19.59
N LYS A 217 -16.18 -17.68 -19.88
CA LYS A 217 -15.77 -17.03 -21.13
C LYS A 217 -14.26 -16.98 -21.32
N SER A 218 -13.50 -16.84 -20.24
CA SER A 218 -12.02 -16.78 -20.28
C SER A 218 -11.38 -18.08 -20.77
N TYR A 219 -12.06 -19.22 -20.63
CA TYR A 219 -11.58 -20.51 -21.15
C TYR A 219 -12.06 -20.80 -22.56
N GLY A 220 -13.16 -20.17 -22.98
CA GLY A 220 -13.79 -20.41 -24.28
C GLY A 220 -14.70 -21.64 -24.30
N THR A 221 -15.05 -22.04 -25.52
CA THR A 221 -15.97 -23.13 -25.82
C THR A 221 -15.27 -24.26 -26.56
N LYS A 222 -15.88 -25.44 -26.54
CA LYS A 222 -15.54 -26.58 -27.36
C LYS A 222 -16.74 -26.91 -28.25
N ALA A 223 -16.46 -27.30 -29.49
CA ALA A 223 -17.47 -27.85 -30.38
C ALA A 223 -18.04 -29.14 -29.76
N GLY A 224 -19.37 -29.23 -29.78
CA GLY A 224 -20.14 -30.35 -29.32
C GLY A 224 -21.35 -30.56 -30.23
N THR A 225 -22.03 -31.68 -30.04
CA THR A 225 -23.19 -32.03 -30.85
C THR A 225 -24.37 -32.29 -29.92
N LYS A 226 -25.45 -31.53 -30.10
CA LYS A 226 -26.67 -31.68 -29.29
C LYS A 226 -27.77 -32.30 -30.13
N VAL A 227 -28.29 -33.43 -29.66
CA VAL A 227 -29.45 -34.09 -30.25
C VAL A 227 -30.69 -33.64 -29.51
N THR A 228 -31.61 -32.96 -30.20
CA THR A 228 -32.90 -32.56 -29.63
C THR A 228 -33.99 -33.48 -30.17
N GLU A 229 -34.66 -34.20 -29.28
CA GLU A 229 -35.79 -35.08 -29.58
C GLU A 229 -37.10 -34.35 -29.25
N ARG A 230 -38.02 -34.23 -30.21
CA ARG A 230 -39.28 -33.51 -29.98
C ARG A 230 -40.20 -34.35 -29.09
N GLN A 231 -40.74 -33.72 -28.05
CA GLN A 231 -41.64 -34.34 -27.09
C GLN A 231 -42.98 -33.59 -27.11
N THR A 232 -44.07 -34.34 -27.22
CA THR A 232 -45.43 -33.80 -27.14
C THR A 232 -45.97 -34.09 -25.76
N ARG A 233 -46.37 -33.04 -25.03
CA ARG A 233 -46.96 -33.17 -23.69
C ARG A 233 -48.48 -33.19 -23.83
N SER A 234 -49.12 -34.31 -23.50
CA SER A 234 -50.57 -34.44 -23.39
C SER A 234 -50.98 -34.53 -21.90
N HIS A 235 -52.28 -34.39 -21.61
CA HIS A 235 -52.81 -34.54 -20.25
C HIS A 235 -52.56 -35.94 -19.63
N LEU A 236 -52.19 -36.94 -20.44
CA LEU A 236 -51.97 -38.32 -20.02
C LEU A 236 -50.47 -38.70 -19.92
N GLY A 237 -49.56 -37.81 -20.31
CA GLY A 237 -48.12 -38.08 -20.27
C GLY A 237 -47.31 -37.36 -21.34
N THR A 238 -46.01 -37.66 -21.37
CA THR A 238 -45.07 -37.10 -22.35
C THR A 238 -44.74 -38.18 -23.38
N GLU A 239 -45.21 -38.02 -24.62
CA GLU A 239 -44.91 -38.94 -25.72
C GLU A 239 -43.77 -38.40 -26.59
N LYS A 240 -42.80 -39.26 -26.91
CA LYS A 240 -41.67 -38.95 -27.79
C LYS A 240 -42.10 -39.14 -29.25
N THR A 241 -41.86 -38.14 -30.11
CA THR A 241 -42.35 -38.17 -31.50
C THR A 241 -41.39 -38.86 -32.49
N GLY A 242 -40.25 -39.37 -32.03
CA GLY A 242 -39.26 -40.08 -32.85
C GLY A 242 -38.43 -39.20 -33.81
N GLU A 243 -38.81 -37.93 -33.99
CA GLU A 243 -38.04 -36.95 -34.75
C GLU A 243 -36.96 -36.28 -33.90
N GLY A 244 -35.69 -36.46 -34.29
CA GLY A 244 -34.52 -35.86 -33.66
C GLY A 244 -33.78 -34.93 -34.61
N SER A 245 -33.43 -33.72 -34.16
CA SER A 245 -32.54 -32.80 -34.87
C SER A 245 -31.17 -32.82 -34.19
N VAL A 246 -30.12 -33.05 -34.99
CA VAL A 246 -28.73 -32.93 -34.57
C VAL A 246 -28.27 -31.51 -34.89
N ARG A 247 -27.72 -30.79 -33.91
CA ARG A 247 -27.16 -29.47 -34.11
C ARG A 247 -25.76 -29.41 -33.53
N ASP A 248 -24.84 -28.85 -34.30
CA ASP A 248 -23.53 -28.46 -33.80
C ASP A 248 -23.71 -27.27 -32.85
N VAL A 249 -23.08 -27.36 -31.69
CA VAL A 249 -23.18 -26.37 -30.62
C VAL A 249 -21.78 -26.08 -30.07
N GLU A 250 -21.58 -24.84 -29.66
CA GLU A 250 -20.39 -24.45 -28.89
C GLU A 250 -20.76 -24.47 -27.40
N GLU A 251 -20.10 -25.33 -26.64
CA GLU A 251 -20.34 -25.49 -25.20
C GLU A 251 -19.14 -25.01 -24.40
N PHE A 252 -19.35 -24.33 -23.28
CA PHE A 252 -18.24 -23.92 -22.41
C PHE A 252 -17.40 -25.12 -21.99
N ILE A 253 -16.07 -24.96 -22.04
CA ILE A 253 -15.15 -25.98 -21.50
C ILE A 253 -15.44 -26.20 -20.00
N PHE A 254 -15.66 -25.11 -19.27
CA PHE A 254 -16.17 -25.12 -17.91
C PHE A 254 -17.41 -24.22 -17.80
N HIS A 255 -18.57 -24.84 -17.57
CA HIS A 255 -19.83 -24.11 -17.43
C HIS A 255 -19.83 -23.21 -16.17
N PRO A 256 -20.44 -22.01 -16.20
CA PRO A 256 -20.48 -21.11 -15.04
C PRO A 256 -20.97 -21.75 -13.73
N ASN A 257 -21.84 -22.76 -13.81
CA ASN A 257 -22.36 -23.48 -12.65
C ASN A 257 -21.26 -24.21 -11.85
N ILE A 258 -20.15 -24.55 -12.48
CA ILE A 258 -19.02 -25.19 -11.80
C ILE A 258 -18.51 -24.26 -10.68
N PHE A 259 -18.30 -22.99 -11.00
CA PHE A 259 -17.83 -21.97 -10.06
C PHE A 259 -18.87 -21.64 -8.98
N LYS A 260 -20.15 -21.77 -9.29
CA LYS A 260 -21.25 -21.42 -8.38
C LYS A 260 -21.62 -22.54 -7.41
N ARG A 261 -21.54 -23.81 -7.84
CA ARG A 261 -22.16 -24.94 -7.13
C ARG A 261 -21.29 -26.17 -7.00
N GLU A 262 -20.37 -26.43 -7.94
CA GLU A 262 -19.71 -27.74 -8.02
C GLU A 262 -18.31 -27.75 -7.41
N LEU A 263 -17.61 -26.60 -7.39
CA LEU A 263 -16.31 -26.50 -6.71
C LEU A 263 -16.51 -26.56 -5.20
N SER A 264 -15.86 -27.53 -4.57
CA SER A 264 -15.79 -27.68 -3.13
C SER A 264 -14.62 -26.88 -2.53
N ILE A 265 -14.54 -26.84 -1.20
CA ILE A 265 -13.39 -26.22 -0.50
C ILE A 265 -12.11 -26.93 -0.95
N GLY A 266 -11.10 -26.15 -1.32
CA GLY A 266 -9.84 -26.67 -1.84
C GLY A 266 -9.93 -27.13 -3.30
N GLU A 267 -11.00 -26.85 -4.05
CA GLU A 267 -11.02 -27.04 -5.50
C GLU A 267 -10.94 -25.72 -6.25
N ALA A 268 -10.25 -25.75 -7.39
CA ALA A 268 -10.13 -24.60 -8.27
C ALA A 268 -10.07 -25.04 -9.74
N VAL A 269 -10.33 -24.10 -10.64
CA VAL A 269 -9.98 -24.23 -12.06
C VAL A 269 -8.87 -23.25 -12.37
N MET A 270 -7.77 -23.73 -12.93
CA MET A 270 -6.61 -22.92 -13.27
C MET A 270 -6.44 -22.80 -14.78
N ILE A 271 -6.13 -21.58 -15.21
CA ILE A 271 -5.67 -21.26 -16.56
C ILE A 271 -4.15 -21.33 -16.56
N VAL A 272 -3.61 -22.25 -17.36
CA VAL A 272 -2.18 -22.42 -17.58
C VAL A 272 -1.86 -22.07 -19.03
N PRO A 273 -1.12 -20.98 -19.30
CA PRO A 273 -0.62 -20.69 -20.63
C PRO A 273 0.53 -21.65 -20.95
N LEU A 274 0.39 -22.41 -22.03
CA LEU A 274 1.42 -23.30 -22.58
C LEU A 274 1.85 -22.79 -23.96
N ASN A 275 2.96 -23.30 -24.48
CA ASN A 275 3.50 -22.90 -25.79
C ASN A 275 2.52 -23.12 -26.96
N LYS A 276 1.55 -24.04 -26.82
CA LYS A 276 0.52 -24.36 -27.84
C LYS A 276 -0.85 -23.75 -27.53
N GLY A 277 -0.90 -22.72 -26.67
CA GLY A 277 -2.14 -22.09 -26.24
C GLY A 277 -2.44 -22.36 -24.77
N THR A 278 -3.68 -22.10 -24.38
CA THR A 278 -4.09 -22.07 -22.98
C THR A 278 -4.80 -23.38 -22.60
N HIS A 279 -4.41 -23.99 -21.48
CA HIS A 279 -5.10 -25.15 -20.93
C HIS A 279 -5.82 -24.79 -19.64
N ALA A 280 -7.03 -25.32 -19.51
CA ALA A 280 -7.86 -25.15 -18.33
C ALA A 280 -7.91 -26.47 -17.57
N VAL A 281 -7.51 -26.45 -16.29
CA VAL A 281 -7.40 -27.67 -15.47
C VAL A 281 -8.17 -27.47 -14.18
N ARG A 282 -9.09 -28.39 -13.87
CA ARG A 282 -9.68 -28.50 -12.52
C ARG A 282 -8.67 -29.20 -11.63
N LEU A 283 -8.38 -28.62 -10.48
CA LEU A 283 -7.39 -29.12 -9.55
C LEU A 283 -7.91 -29.06 -8.11
N LYS A 284 -7.36 -29.94 -7.28
CA LYS A 284 -7.56 -29.95 -5.84
C LYS A 284 -6.32 -29.34 -5.19
N LEU A 285 -6.48 -28.18 -4.60
CA LEU A 285 -5.50 -27.50 -3.76
C LEU A 285 -5.35 -28.29 -2.46
N GLU A 286 -4.15 -28.80 -2.23
CA GLU A 286 -3.78 -29.42 -0.97
C GLU A 286 -3.37 -28.34 0.01
N LYS A 287 -4.05 -28.28 1.17
CA LYS A 287 -3.59 -27.46 2.28
C LYS A 287 -2.42 -28.21 2.92
N LEU A 288 -1.22 -27.65 2.83
CA LEU A 288 -0.08 -28.15 3.59
C LEU A 288 -0.30 -27.87 5.08
N ASP A 289 0.21 -28.75 5.94
CA ASP A 289 0.18 -28.54 7.37
C ASP A 289 0.90 -27.24 7.74
N ASP A 290 0.37 -26.56 8.75
CA ASP A 290 1.03 -25.36 9.28
C ASP A 290 2.41 -25.78 9.79
N LEU A 291 3.45 -25.03 9.41
CA LEU A 291 4.78 -25.24 9.97
C LEU A 291 4.75 -25.00 11.48
N ASP A 292 5.58 -25.73 12.22
CA ASP A 292 5.74 -25.47 13.66
C ASP A 292 6.04 -23.98 13.90
N PRO A 293 5.30 -23.31 14.80
CA PRO A 293 5.46 -21.89 15.02
C PRO A 293 6.85 -21.59 15.55
N VAL A 294 7.68 -20.97 14.71
CA VAL A 294 8.98 -20.44 15.13
C VAL A 294 8.74 -19.15 15.90
N THR A 295 9.20 -19.10 17.15
CA THR A 295 9.14 -17.87 17.93
C THR A 295 10.12 -16.86 17.34
N ILE A 296 9.59 -15.82 16.71
CA ILE A 296 10.40 -14.70 16.22
C ILE A 296 10.76 -13.83 17.44
N PRO A 297 12.04 -13.65 17.76
CA PRO A 297 12.43 -12.84 18.90
C PRO A 297 11.91 -11.41 18.71
N PRO A 298 11.31 -10.80 19.75
CA PRO A 298 10.86 -9.43 19.65
C PRO A 298 12.07 -8.52 19.42
N VAL A 299 12.03 -7.73 18.35
CA VAL A 299 13.05 -6.72 18.08
C VAL A 299 12.67 -5.46 18.84
N GLU A 300 13.51 -5.06 19.80
CA GLU A 300 13.36 -3.79 20.50
C GLU A 300 13.47 -2.63 19.50
N LYS A 301 12.53 -1.70 19.56
CA LYS A 301 12.47 -0.55 18.66
C LYS A 301 12.85 0.69 19.45
N SER A 302 13.75 1.50 18.88
CA SER A 302 14.12 2.79 19.44
C SER A 302 12.89 3.68 19.60
N GLU A 303 12.77 4.35 20.74
CA GLU A 303 11.74 5.37 20.93
C GLU A 303 11.92 6.52 19.93
N PRO A 304 10.82 7.07 19.38
CA PRO A 304 10.92 8.19 18.45
C PRO A 304 11.59 9.40 19.07
N LYS A 305 12.53 10.00 18.34
CA LYS A 305 13.22 11.23 18.77
C LYS A 305 12.70 12.44 18.01
N LEU A 306 12.48 13.52 18.74
CA LEU A 306 12.27 14.85 18.18
C LEU A 306 13.62 15.45 17.74
N LEU A 307 13.56 16.49 16.93
CA LEU A 307 14.71 17.34 16.65
C LEU A 307 15.10 18.08 17.92
N GLU A 308 16.41 18.10 18.20
CA GLU A 308 16.98 18.95 19.23
C GLU A 308 16.86 20.41 18.79
N VAL A 309 16.16 21.22 19.57
CA VAL A 309 16.00 22.65 19.29
C VAL A 309 16.95 23.39 20.23
N GLU A 310 18.03 23.96 19.68
CA GLU A 310 18.78 25.01 20.38
C GLU A 310 17.90 26.25 20.45
N ILE A 311 17.07 26.34 21.49
CA ILE A 311 16.38 27.58 21.80
C ILE A 311 17.48 28.55 22.24
N SER A 312 17.86 29.47 21.37
CA SER A 312 18.70 30.60 21.75
C SER A 312 18.08 31.26 22.98
N LYS A 313 18.83 31.28 24.09
CA LYS A 313 18.40 31.76 25.41
C LYS A 313 18.24 33.29 25.45
N THR A 314 17.53 33.86 24.50
CA THR A 314 17.35 35.32 24.40
C THR A 314 16.07 35.79 25.09
N ALA A 315 15.12 34.89 25.37
CA ALA A 315 13.82 35.26 25.97
C ALA A 315 13.76 35.22 27.52
N ASN A 316 14.75 34.65 28.22
CA ASN A 316 14.70 34.52 29.69
C ASN A 316 15.40 35.65 30.47
N ASN A 317 15.98 36.64 29.78
CA ASN A 317 16.61 37.79 30.43
C ASN A 317 15.71 39.03 30.53
N GLU A 318 14.57 39.08 29.84
CA GLU A 318 13.63 40.21 29.96
C GLU A 318 12.63 40.05 31.12
N THR A 319 12.26 38.80 31.47
CA THR A 319 11.39 38.53 32.62
C THR A 319 12.12 38.65 33.96
N LYS A 320 13.42 38.35 34.02
CA LYS A 320 14.23 38.54 35.25
C LYS A 320 14.60 40.00 35.54
N LYS A 321 14.53 40.91 34.56
CA LYS A 321 14.82 42.34 34.76
C LYS A 321 13.59 43.16 35.17
N LYS A 322 12.38 42.64 34.93
CA LYS A 322 11.12 43.24 35.41
C LYS A 322 10.76 42.82 36.83
N SER A 323 11.13 41.62 37.29
CA SER A 323 10.83 41.17 38.67
C SER A 323 11.75 41.74 39.77
N THR A 324 12.75 42.55 39.43
CA THR A 324 13.66 43.19 40.42
C THR A 324 13.41 44.70 40.58
N LYS A 325 12.40 45.27 39.92
CA LYS A 325 12.07 46.71 40.03
C LYS A 325 10.77 47.01 40.79
N GLU A 326 9.98 46.01 41.16
CA GLU A 326 8.76 46.19 41.95
C GLU A 326 8.95 45.93 43.46
N ASP A 327 10.11 45.43 43.92
CA ASP A 327 10.39 45.15 45.34
C ASP A 327 11.23 46.23 46.08
N ILE A 328 11.35 47.46 45.55
CA ILE A 328 12.13 48.55 46.18
C ILE A 328 11.26 49.69 46.74
N LEU A 329 9.93 49.58 46.72
CA LEU A 329 9.04 50.65 47.19
C LEU A 329 8.18 50.36 48.42
N GLU A 330 8.37 49.22 49.10
CA GLU A 330 7.56 48.86 50.28
C GLU A 330 8.31 48.75 51.62
N ASN A 331 9.52 49.30 51.74
CA ASN A 331 10.28 49.33 53.01
C ASN A 331 10.84 50.72 53.36
N ALA A 332 10.09 51.78 53.09
CA ALA A 332 10.45 53.15 53.48
C ALA A 332 9.27 53.98 54.00
N SER A 333 8.42 53.41 54.86
CA SER A 333 7.60 54.23 55.77
C SER A 333 7.03 53.38 56.89
N LEU A 334 7.78 53.21 57.98
CA LEU A 334 7.29 53.07 59.36
C LEU A 334 8.49 53.06 60.31
N GLY A 335 8.88 54.26 60.75
CA GLY A 335 9.87 54.50 61.80
C GLY A 335 9.79 55.93 62.32
N GLY A 336 9.29 56.11 63.55
CA GLY A 336 9.20 57.37 64.30
C GLY A 336 7.78 57.60 64.84
N ALA A 337 7.43 57.07 66.03
CA ALA A 337 7.54 57.75 67.34
C ALA A 337 6.67 59.02 67.37
N THR A 338 5.61 59.10 68.18
CA THR A 338 5.52 58.96 69.65
C THR A 338 4.08 58.73 70.07
#